data_AF-A0A396RY53-F1
#
_entry.id   AF-A0A396RY53-F1
#
_cell.length_a   1.000
_cell.length_b   1.000
_cell.length_c   1.000
_cell.angle_alpha   90.00
_cell.angle_beta   90.00
_cell.angle_gamma   90.00
#
_symmetry.space_group_name_H-M   'P 1'
#
loop_
_entity.id
_entity.type
_entity.pdbx_description
1 polymer ?
#
loop_
_entity_poly.entity_id
_entity_poly.type
_entity_poly.pdbx_seq_one_letter_code
_entity_poly.pdbx_strand_id
1 'polypeptide(L)'
;MQEQNFKSRDAILKRLARVEGQIRGIQAMIRRGDECEGIAQQFSAARKALDKAYQQMLVCLAEDAILSPDHSNSEKLAQVRDIFTKYT
;
A
#
# COMPACT_ATOMS: atom_id res chain seq x y z
N MET A 1 9.78 -16.94 -13.40
CA MET A 1 9.48 -16.41 -12.04
C MET A 1 9.54 -14.89 -11.94
N GLN A 2 10.35 -14.15 -12.72
CA GLN A 2 10.48 -12.68 -12.57
C GLN A 2 9.24 -11.86 -12.99
N GLU A 3 8.36 -12.39 -13.84
CA GLU A 3 7.23 -11.64 -14.43
C GLU A 3 6.08 -11.36 -13.46
N GLN A 4 5.87 -12.22 -12.45
CA GLN A 4 4.78 -12.08 -11.46
C GLN A 4 5.09 -10.96 -10.45
N ASN A 5 6.35 -10.83 -10.04
CA ASN A 5 6.81 -9.80 -9.11
C ASN A 5 6.70 -8.39 -9.75
N PHE A 6 7.05 -8.26 -11.04
CA PHE A 6 6.89 -7.02 -11.80
C PHE A 6 5.42 -6.58 -11.93
N LYS A 7 4.52 -7.51 -12.27
CA LYS A 7 3.08 -7.24 -12.37
C LYS A 7 2.48 -6.76 -11.05
N SER A 8 2.95 -7.29 -9.92
CA SER A 8 2.46 -6.83 -8.62
C SER A 8 2.99 -5.43 -8.25
N ARG A 9 4.27 -5.16 -8.51
CA ARG A 9 4.86 -3.82 -8.31
C ARG A 9 4.13 -2.75 -9.12
N ASP A 10 3.83 -3.03 -10.39
CA ASP A 10 3.04 -2.14 -11.25
C ASP A 10 1.63 -1.90 -10.71
N ALA A 11 1.00 -2.93 -10.15
CA ALA A 11 -0.33 -2.81 -9.54
C ALA A 11 -0.29 -1.89 -8.31
N ILE A 12 0.74 -2.02 -7.46
CA ILE A 12 0.95 -1.15 -6.29
C ILE A 12 1.20 0.29 -6.74
N LEU A 13 2.10 0.52 -7.71
CA LEU A 13 2.37 1.85 -8.26
C LEU A 13 1.11 2.53 -8.83
N LYS A 14 0.29 1.79 -9.58
CA LYS A 14 -1.00 2.29 -10.08
C LYS A 14 -1.97 2.66 -8.95
N ARG A 15 -1.92 2.00 -7.79
CA ARG A 15 -2.74 2.37 -6.63
C ARG A 15 -2.21 3.61 -5.95
N LEU A 16 -0.89 3.71 -5.75
CA LEU A 16 -0.26 4.90 -5.19
C LEU A 16 -0.53 6.15 -6.04
N ALA A 17 -0.49 6.04 -7.37
CA ALA A 17 -0.86 7.13 -8.27
C ALA A 17 -2.32 7.62 -8.06
N ARG A 18 -3.25 6.70 -7.74
CA ARG A 18 -4.63 7.08 -7.39
C ARG A 18 -4.71 7.79 -6.05
N VAL A 19 -4.00 7.29 -5.04
CA VAL A 19 -3.92 7.93 -3.71
C VAL A 19 -3.34 9.33 -3.83
N GLU A 20 -2.29 9.52 -4.62
CA GLU A 20 -1.70 10.82 -4.90
C GLU A 20 -2.73 11.79 -5.53
N GLY A 21 -3.55 11.30 -6.46
CA GLY A 21 -4.69 12.04 -6.99
C GLY A 21 -5.72 12.44 -5.92
N GLN A 22 -6.04 11.55 -4.98
CA GLN A 22 -6.93 11.85 -3.86
C GLN A 22 -6.33 12.92 -2.93
N ILE A 23 -5.03 12.85 -2.62
CA ILE A 23 -4.34 13.87 -1.81
C ILE A 23 -4.39 15.24 -2.49
N ARG A 24 -4.12 15.30 -3.80
CA ARG A 24 -4.29 16.55 -4.58
C ARG A 24 -5.72 17.06 -4.53
N GLY A 25 -6.71 16.18 -4.63
CA GLY A 25 -8.13 16.50 -4.51
C GLY A 25 -8.46 17.14 -3.16
N ILE A 26 -8.03 16.52 -2.07
CA ILE A 26 -8.21 17.03 -0.69
C ILE A 26 -7.58 18.41 -0.53
N GLN A 27 -6.34 18.61 -1.01
CA GLN A 27 -5.69 19.93 -0.99
C GLN A 27 -6.50 20.99 -1.73
N ALA A 28 -7.06 20.64 -2.88
CA ALA A 28 -7.90 21.55 -3.66
C ALA A 28 -9.21 21.88 -2.93
N MET A 29 -9.85 20.91 -2.28
CA MET A 29 -11.05 21.13 -1.47
C MET A 29 -10.78 22.10 -0.31
N ILE A 30 -9.67 21.90 0.40
CA ILE A 30 -9.25 22.80 1.48
C ILE A 30 -9.02 24.22 0.97
N ARG A 31 -8.32 24.38 -0.16
CA ARG A 31 -8.05 25.71 -0.75
C ARG A 31 -9.32 26.44 -1.20
N ARG A 32 -10.34 25.71 -1.64
CA ARG A 32 -11.65 26.28 -2.02
C ARG A 32 -12.56 26.59 -0.83
N GLY A 33 -12.22 26.09 0.35
CA GLY A 33 -13.07 26.21 1.54
C GLY A 33 -14.29 25.29 1.50
N ASP A 34 -14.18 24.11 0.88
CA ASP A 34 -15.26 23.12 0.87
C ASP A 34 -15.59 22.64 2.31
N GLU A 35 -16.80 22.12 2.53
CA GLU A 35 -17.28 21.66 3.84
C GLU A 35 -16.38 20.58 4.48
N CYS A 36 -16.13 20.73 5.78
CA CYS A 36 -15.25 19.84 6.56
C CYS A 36 -15.67 18.37 6.49
N GLU A 37 -16.97 18.08 6.48
CA GLU A 37 -17.49 16.71 6.39
C GLU A 37 -17.09 16.04 5.05
N GLY A 38 -17.21 16.76 3.94
CA GLY A 38 -16.79 16.28 2.62
C GLY A 38 -15.29 16.04 2.56
N ILE A 39 -14.49 16.95 3.13
CA ILE A 39 -13.04 16.80 3.24
C ILE A 39 -12.68 15.56 4.08
N ALA A 40 -13.34 15.37 5.24
CA ALA A 40 -13.12 14.21 6.11
C ALA A 40 -13.46 12.89 5.40
N GLN A 41 -14.52 12.87 4.59
CA GLN A 41 -14.88 11.72 3.77
C GLN A 41 -13.78 11.38 2.75
N GLN A 42 -13.21 12.38 2.09
CA GLN A 42 -12.09 12.15 1.16
C GLN A 42 -10.82 11.67 1.87
N PHE A 43 -10.51 12.19 3.06
CA PHE A 43 -9.42 11.66 3.89
C PHE A 43 -9.62 10.18 4.23
N SER A 44 -10.83 9.80 4.64
CA SER A 44 -11.18 8.41 4.93
C SER A 44 -10.99 7.51 3.69
N ALA A 45 -11.43 7.98 2.53
CA ALA A 45 -11.25 7.26 1.26
C ALA A 45 -9.77 7.10 0.89
N ALA A 46 -8.96 8.14 1.06
CA ALA A 46 -7.52 8.11 0.78
C ALA A 46 -6.78 7.15 1.72
N ARG A 47 -7.08 7.19 3.02
CA ARG A 47 -6.54 6.25 4.01
C ARG A 47 -6.85 4.81 3.64
N LYS A 48 -8.13 4.50 3.37
CA LYS A 48 -8.55 3.14 2.98
C LYS A 48 -7.88 2.66 1.69
N ALA A 49 -7.64 3.56 0.73
CA ALA A 49 -6.93 3.23 -0.50
C ALA A 49 -5.44 2.95 -0.26
N LEU A 50 -4.80 3.72 0.62
CA LEU A 50 -3.41 3.51 1.03
C LEU A 50 -3.24 2.21 1.81
N ASP A 51 -4.12 1.91 2.76
CA ASP A 51 -4.10 0.65 3.53
C ASP A 51 -4.19 -0.56 2.62
N LYS A 52 -5.05 -0.51 1.59
CA LYS A 52 -5.14 -1.57 0.57
C LYS A 52 -3.85 -1.73 -0.23
N ALA A 53 -3.17 -0.63 -0.57
CA ALA A 53 -1.90 -0.70 -1.28
C ALA A 53 -0.80 -1.33 -0.40
N TYR A 54 -0.78 -0.96 0.89
CA TYR A 54 0.13 -1.53 1.87
C TYR A 54 -0.10 -3.04 2.07
N GLN A 55 -1.35 -3.47 2.26
CA GLN A 55 -1.71 -4.89 2.38
C GLN A 55 -1.25 -5.71 1.17
N GLN A 56 -1.42 -5.18 -0.05
CA GLN A 56 -0.96 -5.87 -1.26
C GLN A 56 0.56 -6.00 -1.32
N MET A 57 1.30 -4.98 -0.90
CA MET A 57 2.76 -5.04 -0.80
C MET A 57 3.21 -6.14 0.17
N LEU A 58 2.55 -6.26 1.33
CA LEU A 58 2.85 -7.28 2.32
C LEU A 58 2.60 -8.70 1.79
N VAL A 59 1.50 -8.91 1.08
CA VAL A 59 1.22 -10.21 0.44
C VAL A 59 2.35 -10.59 -0.51
N CYS A 60 2.82 -9.65 -1.33
CA CYS A 60 3.92 -9.94 -2.26
C CYS A 60 5.25 -10.21 -1.57
N LEU A 61 5.53 -9.53 -0.46
CA LEU A 61 6.71 -9.81 0.34
C LEU A 61 6.63 -11.21 0.98
N ALA A 62 5.46 -11.62 1.46
CA ALA A 62 5.23 -12.94 2.00
C ALA A 62 5.34 -14.04 0.92
N GLU A 63 4.77 -13.83 -0.26
CA GLU A 63 4.90 -14.75 -1.40
C GLU A 63 6.36 -14.94 -1.82
N ASP A 64 7.15 -13.86 -1.90
CA ASP A 64 8.58 -13.93 -2.22
C ASP A 64 9.38 -14.70 -1.15
N ALA A 65 9.05 -14.49 0.12
CA ALA A 65 9.66 -15.20 1.25
C ALA A 65 9.34 -16.70 1.27
N ILE A 66 8.16 -17.11 0.80
CA ILE A 66 7.71 -18.51 0.81
C ILE A 66 8.22 -19.28 -0.43
N LEU A 67 8.28 -18.63 -1.60
CA LEU A 67 8.56 -19.28 -2.89
C LEU A 67 10.05 -19.26 -3.30
N SER A 68 10.93 -18.70 -2.48
CA SER A 68 12.38 -18.67 -2.74
C SER A 68 13.02 -20.05 -2.43
N PRO A 69 13.79 -20.67 -3.35
CA PRO A 69 14.35 -22.02 -3.14
C PRO A 69 15.62 -22.09 -2.26
N ASP A 70 16.08 -20.98 -1.67
CA ASP A 70 17.29 -20.93 -0.86
C ASP A 70 16.97 -20.86 0.65
N HIS A 71 17.68 -21.65 1.45
CA HIS A 71 17.42 -21.88 2.86
C HIS A 71 17.84 -20.68 3.73
N SER A 72 16.96 -19.68 3.80
CA SER A 72 16.77 -18.81 4.98
C SER A 72 15.34 -18.24 5.00
N ASN A 73 14.34 -19.11 4.84
CA ASN A 73 12.94 -18.69 4.95
C ASN A 73 12.64 -18.08 6.33
N SER A 74 13.38 -18.44 7.38
CA SER A 74 13.19 -17.88 8.73
C SER A 74 13.53 -16.39 8.83
N GLU A 75 14.59 -15.91 8.18
CA GLU A 75 14.97 -14.50 8.25
C GLU A 75 14.04 -13.61 7.41
N LYS A 76 13.68 -14.06 6.20
CA LYS A 76 12.70 -13.35 5.36
C LYS A 76 11.31 -13.32 6.03
N LEU A 77 10.87 -14.42 6.63
CA LEU A 77 9.62 -14.47 7.38
C LEU A 77 9.68 -13.61 8.66
N ALA A 78 10.82 -13.56 9.35
CA ALA A 78 11.01 -12.66 10.49
C ALA A 78 10.89 -11.18 10.05
N GLN A 79 11.49 -10.82 8.91
CA GLN A 79 11.35 -9.48 8.35
C GLN A 79 9.89 -9.14 7.99
N VAL A 80 9.17 -10.07 7.36
CA VAL A 80 7.72 -9.91 7.07
C VAL A 80 6.94 -9.71 8.36
N ARG A 81 7.18 -10.54 9.39
CA ARG A 81 6.54 -10.44 10.70
C ARG A 81 6.83 -9.10 11.38
N ASP A 82 8.07 -8.65 11.36
CA ASP A 82 8.45 -7.40 12.03
C ASP A 82 7.79 -6.18 11.37
N ILE A 83 7.69 -6.19 10.04
CA ILE A 83 6.93 -5.18 9.29
C ILE A 83 5.43 -5.26 9.66
N PHE A 84 4.87 -6.46 9.71
CA PHE A 84 3.46 -6.66 10.05
C PHE A 84 3.13 -6.14 11.46
N THR A 85 3.99 -6.42 12.44
CA THR A 85 3.74 -6.07 13.87
C THR A 85 3.93 -4.59 14.15
N LYS A 86 4.78 -3.89 13.39
CA LYS A 86 5.12 -2.49 13.64
C LYS A 86 4.10 -1.50 13.05
N TYR A 87 3.39 -1.90 11.99
CA TYR A 87 2.59 -0.99 11.16
C TYR A 87 1.14 -1.48 10.92
N THR A 88 0.69 -2.51 11.65
CA THR A 88 -0.71 -2.96 11.74
C THR A 88 -1.23 -2.69 13.13
#